data_AF-A0A927DHT1-F1
#
_entry.id   AF-A0A927DHT1-F1
#
_cell.length_a   1.000
_cell.length_b   1.000
_cell.length_c   1.000
_cell.angle_alpha   90.00
_cell.angle_beta   90.00
_cell.angle_gamma   90.00
#
_symmetry.space_group_name_H-M   'P 1'
#
loop_
_entity.id
_entity.type
_entity.pdbx_description
1 polymer ?
#
loop_
_entity_poly.entity_id
_entity_poly.type
_entity_poly.pdbx_seq_one_letter_code
_entity_poly.pdbx_strand_id
1 'polypeptide(L)'
;MIVKIHSRGAGSGSGPVDYLLGKDRQREQASVLRGNPEYVRELIDGCDFARAYTSGVLSFQEPDIADAEKSRLMDEWEHTLLPGLDRDQYACLWVEHRDKERRAEFCYPEHRIAERQTPTTLL
;
A
#
# COMPACT_ATOMS: atom_id res chain seq x y z
N MET A 1 -14.12 7.80 9.38
CA MET A 1 -12.81 7.18 9.06
C MET A 1 -11.68 7.90 9.78
N ILE A 2 -10.70 7.17 10.32
CA ILE A 2 -9.44 7.70 10.85
C ILE A 2 -8.29 7.11 10.03
N VAL A 3 -7.32 7.96 9.66
CA VAL A 3 -6.08 7.56 8.99
C VAL A 3 -4.93 7.60 10.00
N LYS A 4 -4.14 6.53 10.08
CA LYS A 4 -2.89 6.51 10.85
C LYS A 4 -1.74 6.05 9.97
N ILE A 5 -0.70 6.88 9.87
CA ILE A 5 0.56 6.53 9.22
C ILE A 5 1.54 5.99 10.27
N HIS A 6 2.24 4.91 9.96
CA HIS A 6 3.25 4.35 10.85
C HIS A 6 4.60 5.09 10.71
N SER A 7 5.26 5.31 11.84
CA SER A 7 6.59 5.96 11.89
C SER A 7 7.72 5.04 11.41
N ARG A 8 7.50 3.72 11.39
CA ARG A 8 8.43 2.73 10.84
C ARG A 8 8.24 2.61 9.33
N GLY A 9 9.32 2.26 8.63
CA GLY A 9 9.33 2.16 7.17
C GLY A 9 10.68 1.75 6.61
N ALA A 10 11.53 1.11 7.40
CA ALA A 10 12.88 0.68 7.02
C ALA A 10 13.00 -0.85 7.13
N GLY A 11 14.03 -1.42 6.50
CA GLY A 11 14.27 -2.86 6.47
C GLY A 11 13.73 -3.53 5.21
N SER A 12 13.81 -4.87 5.17
CA SER A 12 13.38 -5.67 4.02
C SER A 12 11.87 -5.66 3.81
N GLY A 13 11.44 -5.85 2.57
CA GLY A 13 10.05 -5.97 2.15
C GLY A 13 9.32 -7.17 2.76
N SER A 14 10.07 -8.21 3.18
CA SER A 14 9.48 -9.32 3.93
C SER A 14 8.85 -8.88 5.25
N GLY A 15 9.42 -7.88 5.93
CA GLY A 15 8.89 -7.36 7.20
C GLY A 15 7.41 -6.91 7.11
N PRO A 16 7.07 -5.92 6.28
CA PRO A 16 5.69 -5.47 6.12
C PRO A 16 4.79 -6.53 5.45
N VAL A 17 5.26 -7.27 4.46
CA VAL A 17 4.41 -8.25 3.75
C VAL A 17 4.08 -9.46 4.64
N ASP A 18 5.05 -10.00 5.38
CA ASP A 18 4.80 -11.09 6.34
C ASP A 18 3.91 -10.62 7.50
N TYR A 19 4.02 -9.35 7.91
CA TYR A 19 3.11 -8.78 8.90
C TYR A 19 1.65 -8.78 8.41
N LEU A 20 1.43 -8.34 7.17
CA LEU A 20 0.11 -8.23 6.57
C LEU A 20 -0.51 -9.61 6.27
N LEU A 21 0.24 -10.51 5.64
CA LEU A 21 -0.31 -11.74 5.06
C LEU A 21 0.17 -13.03 5.72
N GLY A 22 1.04 -12.94 6.71
CA GLY A 22 1.74 -14.09 7.26
C GLY A 22 2.88 -14.55 6.34
N LYS A 23 3.84 -15.27 6.92
CA LYS A 23 5.03 -15.77 6.19
C LYS A 23 4.66 -16.69 5.03
N ASP A 24 3.64 -17.51 5.21
CA ASP A 24 3.16 -18.45 4.20
C ASP A 24 2.02 -17.90 3.34
N ARG A 25 1.71 -16.59 3.46
CA ARG A 25 0.59 -15.90 2.78
C ARG A 25 -0.80 -16.45 3.13
N GLN A 26 -0.91 -17.16 4.24
CA GLN A 26 -2.13 -17.84 4.71
C GLN A 26 -2.60 -17.30 6.06
N ARG A 27 -2.34 -16.02 6.35
CA ARG A 27 -2.87 -15.39 7.56
C ARG A 27 -4.40 -15.42 7.51
N GLU A 28 -4.98 -16.10 8.49
CA GLU A 28 -6.43 -16.16 8.66
C GLU A 28 -7.01 -14.74 8.75
N GLN A 29 -8.18 -14.54 8.15
CA GLN A 29 -8.89 -13.25 8.11
C GLN A 29 -8.17 -12.10 7.39
N ALA A 30 -7.03 -12.35 6.74
CA ALA A 30 -6.37 -11.37 5.87
C ALA A 30 -6.77 -11.60 4.40
N SER A 31 -7.14 -10.53 3.70
CA SER A 31 -7.40 -10.60 2.26
C SER A 31 -6.78 -9.41 1.54
N VAL A 32 -6.10 -9.67 0.42
CA VAL A 32 -5.58 -8.61 -0.44
C VAL A 32 -6.76 -7.96 -1.15
N LEU A 33 -6.93 -6.66 -0.93
CA LEU A 33 -7.93 -5.85 -1.64
C LEU A 33 -7.39 -5.33 -2.97
N ARG A 34 -6.10 -4.98 -3.02
CA ARG A 34 -5.44 -4.35 -4.17
C ARG A 34 -3.92 -4.51 -4.10
N GLY A 35 -3.28 -4.61 -5.26
CA GLY A 35 -1.83 -4.69 -5.39
C GLY A 35 -1.28 -6.11 -5.35
N ASN A 36 0.01 -6.25 -5.64
CA ASN A 36 0.72 -7.52 -5.62
C ASN A 36 1.73 -7.55 -4.45
N PRO A 37 1.59 -8.46 -3.48
CA PRO A 37 2.46 -8.51 -2.31
C PRO A 37 3.93 -8.76 -2.63
N GLU A 38 4.23 -9.69 -3.55
CA GLU A 38 5.62 -10.01 -3.89
C GLU A 38 6.25 -8.88 -4.70
N TYR A 39 5.50 -8.24 -5.58
CA TYR A 39 6.00 -7.07 -6.30
C TYR A 39 6.32 -5.89 -5.35
N VAL A 40 5.43 -5.61 -4.39
CA VAL A 40 5.70 -4.58 -3.36
C VAL A 40 6.90 -4.97 -2.51
N ARG A 41 7.05 -6.24 -2.14
CA ARG A 41 8.23 -6.72 -1.43
C ARG A 41 9.52 -6.47 -2.21
N GLU A 42 9.57 -6.85 -3.49
CA GLU A 42 10.74 -6.68 -4.35
C GLU A 42 11.11 -5.20 -4.49
N LEU A 43 10.13 -4.31 -4.66
CA LEU A 43 10.36 -2.87 -4.72
C LEU A 43 10.92 -2.30 -3.40
N ILE A 44 10.50 -2.83 -2.25
CA ILE A 44 11.04 -2.43 -0.95
C ILE A 44 12.47 -2.95 -0.78
N ASP A 45 12.72 -4.22 -1.13
CA ASP A 45 14.04 -4.86 -1.04
C ASP A 45 15.07 -4.17 -1.96
N GLY A 46 14.62 -3.58 -3.07
CA GLY A 46 15.45 -2.79 -3.99
C GLY A 46 15.54 -1.29 -3.69
N CYS A 47 14.98 -0.81 -2.56
CA CYS A 47 14.95 0.61 -2.24
C CYS A 47 16.13 1.03 -1.37
N ASP A 48 16.96 1.95 -1.87
CA ASP A 48 18.15 2.47 -1.16
C ASP A 48 17.84 3.61 -0.18
N PHE A 49 16.59 4.08 -0.11
CA PHE A 49 16.22 5.14 0.83
C PHE A 49 16.23 4.63 2.28
N ALA A 50 16.67 5.49 3.20
CA ALA A 50 16.67 5.17 4.64
C ALA A 50 15.26 4.78 5.17
N ARG A 51 14.22 5.28 4.50
CA ARG A 51 12.84 4.83 4.63
C ARG A 51 12.45 4.19 3.29
N ALA A 52 12.38 2.86 3.27
CA ALA A 52 12.13 2.06 2.07
C ALA A 52 10.64 1.98 1.69
N TYR A 53 9.74 2.16 2.67
CA TYR A 53 8.29 2.13 2.47
C TYR A 53 7.55 3.03 3.46
N THR A 54 6.32 3.35 3.11
CA THR A 54 5.33 3.91 4.03
C THR A 54 4.14 2.97 4.17
N SER A 55 3.70 2.78 5.41
CA SER A 55 2.53 1.98 5.74
C SER A 55 1.59 2.73 6.67
N GLY A 56 0.34 2.29 6.70
CA GLY A 56 -0.68 2.87 7.55
C GLY A 56 -1.96 2.05 7.59
N VAL A 57 -2.97 2.61 8.25
CA VAL A 57 -4.28 2.01 8.39
C VAL A 57 -5.38 3.05 8.21
N LEU A 58 -6.42 2.66 7.47
CA LEU A 58 -7.73 3.29 7.47
C LEU A 58 -8.63 2.52 8.45
N SER A 59 -9.13 3.21 9.47
CA SER A 59 -10.06 2.65 10.45
C SER A 59 -11.45 3.25 10.27
N PHE A 60 -12.46 2.40 10.24
CA PHE A 60 -13.85 2.79 10.02
C PHE A 60 -14.68 2.63 11.28
N GLN A 61 -15.70 3.48 11.42
CA GLN A 61 -16.66 3.33 12.52
C GLN A 61 -17.75 2.33 12.13
N GLU A 62 -18.09 2.31 10.85
CA GLU A 62 -19.09 1.45 10.24
C GLU A 62 -18.56 0.00 10.18
N PRO A 63 -19.37 -1.00 10.59
CA PRO A 63 -18.94 -2.40 10.64
C PRO A 63 -18.79 -3.05 9.27
N ASP A 64 -19.66 -2.69 8.32
CA ASP A 64 -19.72 -3.25 6.97
C ASP A 64 -19.78 -2.14 5.94
N ILE A 65 -18.60 -1.63 5.56
CA ILE A 65 -18.50 -0.76 4.40
C ILE A 65 -18.64 -1.63 3.15
N ALA A 66 -19.47 -1.22 2.20
CA ALA A 66 -19.62 -1.91 0.93
C ALA A 66 -18.29 -1.88 0.14
N ASP A 67 -17.97 -2.95 -0.59
CA ASP A 67 -16.70 -3.05 -1.32
C ASP A 67 -16.50 -1.91 -2.33
N ALA A 68 -17.57 -1.40 -2.94
CA ALA A 68 -17.52 -0.24 -3.82
C ALA A 68 -17.08 1.04 -3.07
N GLU A 69 -17.58 1.24 -1.86
CA GLU A 69 -17.20 2.38 -1.01
C GLU A 69 -15.77 2.21 -0.49
N LYS A 70 -15.35 0.99 -0.12
CA LYS A 70 -13.93 0.72 0.20
C LYS A 70 -13.01 1.06 -0.97
N SER A 71 -13.38 0.64 -2.19
CA SER A 71 -12.59 0.94 -3.39
C SER A 71 -12.48 2.43 -3.64
N ARG A 72 -13.59 3.16 -3.54
CA ARG A 72 -13.62 4.61 -3.66
C ARG A 72 -12.69 5.28 -2.64
N LEU A 73 -12.75 4.87 -1.38
CA LEU A 73 -11.92 5.41 -0.31
C LEU A 73 -10.42 5.11 -0.52
N MET A 74 -10.08 3.92 -1.03
CA MET A 74 -8.70 3.59 -1.43
C MET A 74 -8.22 4.51 -2.58
N ASP A 75 -9.06 4.75 -3.59
CA ASP A 75 -8.74 5.64 -4.71
C ASP A 75 -8.55 7.10 -4.26
N GLU A 76 -9.47 7.64 -3.46
CA GLU A 76 -9.37 9.01 -2.92
C GLU A 76 -8.15 9.16 -2.01
N TRP A 77 -7.83 8.15 -1.21
CA TRP A 77 -6.64 8.15 -0.35
C TRP A 77 -5.36 8.13 -1.17
N GLU A 78 -5.25 7.26 -2.18
CA GLU A 78 -4.09 7.18 -3.08
C GLU A 78 -3.89 8.51 -3.80
N HIS A 79 -4.95 9.10 -4.36
CA HIS A 79 -4.90 10.39 -5.03
C HIS A 79 -4.45 11.53 -4.10
N THR A 80 -4.86 11.49 -2.83
CA THR A 80 -4.51 12.51 -1.84
C THR A 80 -3.05 12.41 -1.39
N LEU A 81 -2.51 11.21 -1.18
CA LEU A 81 -1.15 11.03 -0.69
C LEU A 81 -0.08 10.94 -1.79
N LEU A 82 -0.47 10.63 -3.02
CA LEU A 82 0.43 10.46 -4.16
C LEU A 82 0.10 11.46 -5.27
N PRO A 83 0.11 12.78 -4.98
CA PRO A 83 -0.32 13.78 -5.94
C PRO A 83 0.59 13.82 -7.17
N GLY A 84 -0.04 13.89 -8.35
CA GLY A 84 0.68 13.98 -9.62
C GLY A 84 1.29 12.67 -10.12
N LEU A 85 0.96 11.53 -9.50
CA LEU A 85 1.29 10.21 -9.99
C LEU A 85 0.05 9.52 -10.57
N ASP A 86 0.18 9.00 -11.79
CA ASP A 86 -0.76 8.05 -12.36
C ASP A 86 -0.56 6.67 -11.72
N ARG A 87 -1.58 5.82 -11.78
CA ARG A 87 -1.62 4.53 -11.08
C ARG A 87 -0.59 3.51 -11.57
N ASP A 88 -0.03 3.71 -12.75
CA ASP A 88 1.08 2.94 -13.31
C ASP A 88 2.46 3.40 -12.82
N GLN A 89 2.55 4.52 -12.08
CA GLN A 89 3.80 5.11 -11.60
C GLN A 89 4.14 4.75 -10.14
N TYR A 90 3.25 4.03 -9.44
CA TYR A 90 3.48 3.57 -8.08
C TYR A 90 2.87 2.19 -7.82
N ALA A 91 3.38 1.50 -6.79
CA ALA A 91 2.77 0.30 -6.27
C ALA A 91 2.16 0.58 -4.89
N CYS A 92 0.96 0.07 -4.64
CA CYS A 92 0.33 0.10 -3.31
C CYS A 92 -0.32 -1.25 -3.04
N LEU A 93 0.01 -1.86 -1.90
CA LEU A 93 -0.62 -3.07 -1.41
C LEU A 93 -1.66 -2.68 -0.36
N TRP A 94 -2.90 -3.10 -0.56
CA TRP A 94 -3.99 -2.99 0.40
C TRP A 94 -4.43 -4.36 0.90
N VAL A 95 -4.56 -4.48 2.22
CA VAL A 95 -4.99 -5.71 2.89
C VAL A 95 -6.09 -5.38 3.89
N GLU A 96 -7.19 -6.12 3.83
CA GLU A 96 -8.23 -6.12 4.85
C GLU A 96 -7.93 -7.20 5.87
N HIS A 97 -7.98 -6.84 7.16
CA HIS A 97 -7.95 -7.77 8.29
C HIS A 97 -9.34 -7.82 8.94
N ARG A 98 -10.06 -8.93 8.82
CA ARG A 98 -11.41 -9.09 9.39
C ARG A 98 -11.40 -9.41 10.88
N ASP A 99 -10.29 -9.92 11.41
CA ASP A 99 -10.04 -10.16 12.83
C ASP A 99 -9.77 -8.86 13.60
N LYS A 100 -9.20 -7.86 12.93
CA LYS A 100 -8.87 -6.56 13.50
C LYS A 100 -9.94 -5.54 13.11
N GLU A 101 -11.05 -5.54 13.86
CA GLU A 101 -12.13 -4.55 13.85
C GLU A 101 -12.01 -3.42 12.79
N ARG A 102 -12.73 -3.53 11.67
CA ARG A 102 -13.05 -2.41 10.77
C ARG A 102 -11.83 -1.67 10.19
N ARG A 103 -10.78 -2.38 9.75
CA ARG A 103 -9.52 -1.79 9.26
C ARG A 103 -9.11 -2.28 7.87
N ALA A 104 -8.67 -1.33 7.05
CA ALA A 104 -7.89 -1.60 5.84
C ALA A 104 -6.45 -1.08 6.06
N GLU A 105 -5.46 -1.96 5.96
CA GLU A 105 -4.05 -1.64 6.08
C GLU A 105 -3.43 -1.48 4.69
N PHE A 106 -2.49 -0.55 4.53
CA PHE A 106 -1.78 -0.34 3.28
C PHE A 106 -0.27 -0.26 3.47
N CYS A 107 0.46 -0.58 2.40
CA CYS A 107 1.90 -0.42 2.30
C CYS A 107 2.26 -0.01 0.87
N TYR A 108 3.01 1.07 0.70
CA TYR A 108 3.59 1.46 -0.58
C TYR A 108 5.10 1.66 -0.45
N PRO A 109 5.91 1.16 -1.40
CA PRO A 109 7.34 1.44 -1.45
C PRO A 109 7.61 2.93 -1.71
N GLU A 110 8.69 3.47 -1.13
CA GLU A 110 9.17 4.83 -1.46
C GLU A 110 9.89 4.85 -2.82
N HIS A 111 10.27 3.68 -3.33
CA HIS A 111 10.76 3.53 -4.69
C HIS A 111 9.60 3.76 -5.68
N ARG A 112 9.71 4.81 -6.50
CA ARG A 112 8.76 5.06 -7.59
C ARG A 112 8.95 4.01 -8.69
N ILE A 113 7.87 3.60 -9.35
CA ILE A 113 8.00 2.82 -10.58
C ILE A 113 8.48 3.80 -11.63
N ALA A 114 9.79 3.81 -11.88
CA ALA A 114 10.37 4.65 -12.91
C ALA A 114 9.96 4.09 -14.26
N GLU A 115 8.92 4.65 -14.89
CA GLU A 115 8.77 4.61 -16.34
C GLU A 115 7.79 5.67 -16.86
N ARG A 116 8.26 6.92 -16.94
CA ARG A 116 8.17 7.66 -18.20
C ARG A 116 9.55 8.24 -18.48
N GLN A 117 10.21 7.76 -19.52
CA GLN A 117 11.07 8.65 -20.28
C GLN A 117 10.14 9.78 -20.75
N THR A 118 10.25 10.96 -20.14
CA THR A 118 9.66 12.16 -20.72
C THR A 118 10.19 12.26 -22.15
N PRO A 119 9.34 12.39 -23.17
CA PRO A 119 9.84 12.69 -24.50
C PRO A 119 10.56 14.02 -24.37
N THR A 120 11.88 14.01 -24.57
CA THR A 120 12.65 15.22 -24.83
C THR A 120 11.97 15.90 -26.00
N THR A 121 11.12 16.87 -25.72
CA THR A 121 10.68 17.82 -26.73
C THR A 121 11.90 18.67 -27.01
N LEU A 122 12.69 18.24 -28.00
CA LEU A 122 13.69 19.08 -28.62
C LEU A 122 12.93 20.21 -29.31
N LEU A 123 13.00 21.41 -28.71
CA LEU A 123 12.84 22.67 -29.42
C LEU A 123 14.21 23.11 -29.95
#